data_AF-A0A7C4ESR4-F1
#
_entry.id   AF-A0A7C4ESR4-F1
#
_cell.length_a   1.000
_cell.length_b   1.000
_cell.length_c   1.000
_cell.angle_alpha   90.00
_cell.angle_beta   90.00
_cell.angle_gamma   90.00
#
_symmetry.space_group_name_H-M   'P 1'
#
loop_
_entity.id
_entity.type
_entity.pdbx_description
1 polymer ?
#
loop_
_entity_poly.entity_id
_entity_poly.type
_entity_poly.pdbx_seq_one_letter_code
_entity_poly.pdbx_strand_id
1 'polypeptide(L)'
;MDRALLNDSQMRSVTVALRVLEEALDRAEQLLTRGTCRCSTYEVTCAVDAPCRENVLVLIERMREKIQNLSSVLGIEPEMQDAGRQISASFFYCWEVLEGAKAGMLKRYGAVSPTLTEMLDPLIDELIGLLREAGNELLSQKQF
;
A
#
# COMPACT_ATOMS: atom_id res chain seq x y z
N MET A 1 19.65 22.22 -31.19
CA MET A 1 19.64 21.86 -29.76
C MET A 1 18.22 22.05 -29.28
N ASP A 2 17.44 20.97 -29.25
CA ASP A 2 16.04 21.06 -28.85
C ASP A 2 15.96 21.29 -27.33
N ARG A 3 15.14 22.25 -26.94
CA ARG A 3 14.79 22.50 -25.54
C ARG A 3 14.14 21.23 -25.00
N ALA A 4 14.54 20.78 -23.81
CA ALA A 4 13.79 19.74 -23.09
C ALA A 4 12.31 20.15 -23.06
N LEU A 5 11.43 19.29 -23.57
CA LEU A 5 9.97 19.50 -23.64
C LEU A 5 9.37 19.89 -22.28
N LEU A 6 9.99 19.42 -21.20
CA LEU A 6 9.67 19.73 -19.82
C LEU A 6 10.93 20.18 -19.08
N ASN A 7 10.79 21.12 -18.14
CA ASN A 7 11.81 21.38 -17.13
C ASN A 7 11.76 20.34 -16.00
N ASP A 8 12.76 20.30 -15.12
CA ASP A 8 12.85 19.29 -14.06
C ASP A 8 11.63 19.27 -13.12
N SER A 9 11.04 20.43 -12.83
CA SER A 9 9.86 20.50 -11.98
C SER A 9 8.63 19.90 -12.65
N GLN A 10 8.47 20.17 -13.95
CA GLN A 10 7.41 19.59 -14.77
C GLN A 10 7.63 18.09 -14.95
N MET A 11 8.87 17.66 -15.20
CA MET A 11 9.23 16.24 -15.31
C MET A 11 8.88 15.50 -14.02
N ARG A 12 9.32 16.00 -12.86
CA ARG A 12 8.98 15.42 -11.56
C ARG A 12 7.47 15.35 -11.33
N SER A 13 6.74 16.41 -11.69
CA SER A 13 5.29 16.43 -11.55
C SER A 13 4.61 15.35 -12.40
N VAL A 14 5.07 15.13 -13.63
CA VAL A 14 4.54 14.08 -14.51
C VAL A 14 4.90 12.71 -13.97
N THR A 15 6.15 12.47 -13.57
CA THR A 15 6.58 11.19 -12.98
C THR A 15 5.74 10.82 -11.75
N VAL A 16 5.49 11.76 -10.86
CA VAL A 16 4.63 11.53 -9.68
C VAL A 16 3.20 11.20 -10.09
N ALA A 17 2.63 11.93 -11.06
CA ALA A 17 1.28 11.66 -11.54
C ALA A 17 1.13 10.27 -12.17
N LEU A 18 2.11 9.84 -12.99
CA LEU A 18 2.11 8.51 -13.60
C LEU A 18 2.22 7.41 -12.55
N ARG A 19 3.10 7.59 -11.55
CA ARG A 19 3.25 6.65 -10.44
C ARG A 19 1.96 6.46 -9.66
N VAL A 20 1.29 7.57 -9.29
CA VAL A 20 0.01 7.52 -8.58
C VAL A 20 -1.05 6.77 -9.40
N LEU A 21 -1.07 6.97 -10.72
CA LEU A 21 -1.97 6.24 -11.59
C LEU A 21 -1.62 4.74 -11.64
N GLU A 22 -0.35 4.38 -11.82
CA GLU A 22 0.10 2.98 -11.83
C GLU A 22 -0.27 2.24 -10.54
N GLU A 23 -0.01 2.86 -9.38
CA GLU A 23 -0.38 2.30 -8.07
C GLU A 23 -1.92 2.10 -7.95
N ALA A 24 -2.71 3.04 -8.46
CA ALA A 24 -4.16 2.92 -8.47
C ALA A 24 -4.65 1.80 -9.41
N LEU A 25 -4.03 1.64 -10.58
CA LEU A 25 -4.34 0.57 -11.53
C LEU A 25 -4.01 -0.81 -10.94
N ASP A 26 -2.84 -0.96 -10.32
CA ASP A 26 -2.44 -2.19 -9.61
C ASP A 26 -3.45 -2.55 -8.53
N ARG A 27 -3.87 -1.56 -7.74
CA ARG A 27 -4.85 -1.78 -6.67
C ARG A 27 -6.22 -2.19 -7.22
N ALA A 28 -6.69 -1.53 -8.28
CA ALA A 28 -7.95 -1.84 -8.93
C ALA A 28 -7.94 -3.26 -9.51
N GLU A 29 -6.88 -3.63 -10.22
CA GLU A 29 -6.69 -4.97 -10.77
C GLU A 29 -6.71 -6.05 -9.68
N GLN A 30 -5.98 -5.83 -8.57
CA GLN A 30 -6.00 -6.75 -7.43
C GLN A 30 -7.41 -6.95 -6.85
N LEU A 31 -8.20 -5.88 -6.73
CA LEU A 31 -9.57 -5.97 -6.20
C LEU A 31 -10.53 -6.67 -7.17
N LEU A 32 -10.38 -6.42 -8.47
CA LEU A 32 -11.19 -7.05 -9.51
C LEU A 32 -10.88 -8.54 -9.66
N THR A 33 -9.62 -8.94 -9.47
CA THR A 33 -9.17 -10.33 -9.67
C THR A 33 -9.30 -11.20 -8.42
N ARG A 34 -9.01 -10.67 -7.23
CA ARG A 34 -9.11 -11.43 -5.97
C ARG A 34 -10.55 -11.64 -5.51
N GLY A 35 -11.51 -10.84 -6.00
CA GLY A 35 -12.91 -10.94 -5.64
C GLY A 35 -13.16 -10.49 -4.19
N THR A 36 -13.86 -11.32 -3.41
CA THR A 36 -14.21 -11.00 -2.01
C THR A 36 -13.06 -11.33 -1.05
N CYS A 37 -12.68 -10.36 -0.23
CA CYS A 37 -11.70 -10.54 0.85
C CYS A 37 -12.40 -10.38 2.21
N ARG A 38 -12.37 -11.42 3.04
CA ARG A 38 -12.95 -11.39 4.38
C ARG A 38 -11.86 -11.36 5.44
N CYS A 39 -11.78 -10.26 6.17
CA CYS A 39 -10.91 -10.08 7.33
C CYS A 39 -11.73 -10.18 8.61
N SER A 40 -11.07 -10.32 9.77
CA SER A 40 -11.76 -10.42 11.06
C SER A 40 -12.51 -9.14 11.45
N THR A 41 -12.04 -7.98 10.98
CA THR A 41 -12.58 -6.65 11.33
C THR A 41 -13.32 -5.95 10.18
N TYR A 42 -13.21 -6.45 8.96
CA TYR A 42 -13.88 -5.88 7.79
C TYR A 42 -14.00 -6.90 6.65
N GLU A 43 -14.89 -6.63 5.71
CA GLU A 43 -15.04 -7.40 4.48
C GLU A 43 -15.01 -6.46 3.28
N VAL A 44 -14.30 -6.86 2.22
CA VAL A 44 -14.28 -6.19 0.93
C VAL A 44 -15.01 -7.08 -0.06
N THR A 45 -16.14 -6.60 -0.57
CA THR A 45 -16.91 -7.28 -1.61
C THR A 45 -16.74 -6.53 -2.93
N CYS A 46 -16.54 -7.28 -4.01
CA CYS A 46 -16.50 -6.74 -5.37
C CYS A 46 -17.76 -7.20 -6.11
N ALA A 47 -18.80 -6.38 -6.09
CA ALA A 47 -20.09 -6.67 -6.74
C ALA A 47 -20.10 -6.31 -8.24
N VAL A 48 -18.94 -6.32 -8.89
CA VAL A 48 -18.82 -6.02 -10.32
C VAL A 48 -19.13 -7.29 -11.12
N ASP A 49 -20.10 -7.20 -12.04
CA ASP A 49 -20.44 -8.33 -12.90
C ASP A 49 -19.27 -8.73 -13.82
N ALA A 50 -19.32 -9.95 -14.36
CA ALA A 50 -18.23 -10.49 -15.17
C ALA A 50 -17.93 -9.64 -16.43
N PRO A 51 -18.93 -9.23 -17.24
CA PRO A 51 -18.68 -8.38 -18.40
C PRO A 51 -18.04 -7.04 -18.06
N CYS A 52 -18.50 -6.37 -17.01
CA CYS A 52 -17.95 -5.10 -16.56
C CYS A 52 -16.51 -5.28 -16.06
N ARG A 53 -16.25 -6.33 -15.26
CA ARG A 53 -14.90 -6.65 -14.78
C ARG A 53 -13.93 -6.87 -15.93
N GLU A 54 -14.32 -7.68 -16.92
CA GLU A 54 -13.48 -7.95 -18.10
C GLU A 54 -13.20 -6.67 -18.90
N ASN A 55 -14.23 -5.84 -19.12
CA ASN A 55 -14.06 -4.55 -19.79
C ASN A 55 -13.11 -3.61 -19.04
N VAL A 56 -13.22 -3.53 -17.70
CA VAL A 56 -12.32 -2.69 -16.89
C VAL A 56 -10.88 -3.21 -16.93
N LEU A 57 -10.68 -4.53 -16.87
CA LEU A 57 -9.33 -5.12 -16.98
C LEU A 57 -8.69 -4.80 -18.35
N VAL A 58 -9.45 -4.87 -19.45
CA VAL A 58 -8.96 -4.43 -20.77
C VAL A 58 -8.60 -2.94 -20.79
N LEU A 59 -9.39 -2.11 -20.12
CA LEU A 59 -9.09 -0.67 -20.01
C LEU A 59 -7.85 -0.40 -19.16
N ILE A 60 -7.62 -1.17 -18.09
CA ILE A 60 -6.41 -1.10 -17.26
C ILE A 60 -5.18 -1.39 -18.13
N GLU A 61 -5.18 -2.48 -18.90
CA GLU A 61 -4.06 -2.81 -19.78
C GLU A 61 -3.80 -1.72 -20.83
N ARG A 62 -4.85 -1.18 -21.44
CA ARG A 62 -4.74 -0.04 -22.36
C ARG A 62 -4.13 1.20 -21.69
N MET A 63 -4.47 1.47 -20.43
CA MET A 63 -3.88 2.59 -19.69
C MET A 63 -2.39 2.35 -19.42
N ARG A 64 -1.99 1.13 -19.04
CA ARG A 64 -0.58 0.77 -18.87
C ARG A 64 0.23 0.96 -20.14
N GLU A 65 -0.29 0.52 -21.29
CA GLU A 65 0.33 0.76 -22.60
C GLU A 65 0.53 2.26 -22.88
N LYS A 66 -0.46 3.11 -22.54
CA LYS A 66 -0.34 4.56 -22.73
C LYS A 66 0.69 5.19 -21.80
N ILE A 67 0.76 4.73 -20.54
CA ILE A 67 1.76 5.17 -19.57
C ILE A 67 3.16 4.79 -20.07
N GLN A 68 3.37 3.55 -20.49
CA GLN A 68 4.65 3.08 -21.01
C GLN A 68 5.12 3.91 -22.21
N ASN A 69 4.22 4.19 -23.16
CA ASN A 69 4.54 5.02 -24.32
C ASN A 69 4.89 6.45 -23.91
N LEU A 70 4.13 7.05 -22.98
CA LEU A 70 4.38 8.40 -22.50
C LEU A 70 5.72 8.50 -21.75
N SER A 71 6.02 7.54 -20.87
CA SER A 71 7.30 7.46 -20.15
C SER A 71 8.47 7.34 -21.11
N SER A 72 8.34 6.50 -22.15
CA SER A 72 9.36 6.36 -23.20
C SER A 72 9.61 7.67 -23.96
N VAL A 73 8.55 8.37 -24.38
CA VAL A 73 8.65 9.65 -25.10
C VAL A 73 9.30 10.74 -24.24
N LEU A 74 9.03 10.74 -22.93
CA LEU A 74 9.56 11.73 -21.99
C LEU A 74 10.92 11.34 -21.39
N GLY A 75 11.43 10.13 -21.66
CA GLY A 75 12.65 9.61 -21.04
C GLY A 75 12.52 9.42 -19.52
N ILE A 76 11.33 9.05 -19.05
CA ILE A 76 11.09 8.72 -17.64
C ILE A 76 11.52 7.28 -17.41
N GLU A 77 12.58 7.10 -16.62
CA GLU A 77 13.06 5.78 -16.22
C GLU A 77 12.24 5.23 -15.04
N PRO A 78 11.91 3.92 -15.04
CA PRO A 78 11.32 3.27 -13.89
C PRO A 78 12.22 3.37 -12.66
N GLU A 79 11.65 3.74 -11.52
CA GLU A 79 12.36 3.68 -10.24
C GLU A 79 12.31 2.26 -9.70
N MET A 80 13.48 1.64 -9.47
CA MET A 80 13.53 0.35 -8.78
C MET A 80 13.16 0.56 -7.32
N GLN A 81 12.04 -0.02 -6.91
CA GLN A 81 11.60 0.01 -5.53
C GLN A 81 11.86 -1.32 -4.83
N ASP A 82 12.35 -1.24 -3.60
CA ASP A 82 12.58 -2.41 -2.74
C ASP A 82 11.25 -2.79 -2.04
N ALA A 83 10.62 -3.87 -2.52
CA ALA A 83 9.37 -4.36 -1.95
C ALA A 83 9.50 -4.75 -0.47
N GLY A 84 10.63 -5.34 -0.06
CA GLY A 84 10.89 -5.69 1.33
C GLY A 84 10.94 -4.45 2.22
N ARG A 85 11.57 -3.37 1.74
CA ARG A 85 11.59 -2.08 2.42
C ARG A 85 10.21 -1.44 2.52
N GLN A 86 9.38 -1.52 1.48
CA GLN A 86 8.02 -1.00 1.49
C GLN A 86 7.12 -1.75 2.48
N ILE A 87 7.19 -3.08 2.48
CA ILE A 87 6.44 -3.92 3.42
C ILE A 87 6.91 -3.62 4.85
N SER A 88 8.22 -3.51 5.08
CA SER A 88 8.78 -3.16 6.39
C SER A 88 8.32 -1.78 6.89
N ALA A 89 8.31 -0.78 6.01
CA ALA A 89 7.78 0.55 6.34
C ALA A 89 6.30 0.50 6.71
N SER A 90 5.52 -0.33 6.00
CA SER A 90 4.10 -0.54 6.30
C SER A 90 3.91 -1.23 7.66
N PHE A 91 4.74 -2.21 8.01
CA PHE A 91 4.71 -2.84 9.34
C PHE A 91 5.09 -1.86 10.45
N PHE A 92 6.06 -0.97 10.22
CA PHE A 92 6.38 0.08 11.17
C PHE A 92 5.20 1.03 11.41
N TYR A 93 4.49 1.42 10.35
CA TYR A 93 3.26 2.20 10.48
C TYR A 93 2.18 1.44 11.28
N CYS A 94 1.98 0.15 11.01
CA CYS A 94 1.05 -0.68 11.78
C CYS A 94 1.44 -0.80 13.26
N TRP A 95 2.74 -0.87 13.57
CA TRP A 95 3.23 -0.87 14.94
C TRP A 95 2.80 0.40 15.69
N GLU A 96 3.02 1.58 15.10
CA GLU A 96 2.57 2.87 15.68
C GLU A 96 1.05 2.91 15.92
N VAL A 97 0.26 2.39 14.96
CA VAL A 97 -1.20 2.31 15.10
C VAL A 97 -1.61 1.41 16.26
N LEU A 98 -0.95 0.25 16.42
CA LEU A 98 -1.22 -0.70 17.50
C LEU A 98 -0.80 -0.16 18.87
N GLU A 99 0.36 0.51 18.98
CA GLU A 99 0.75 1.20 20.22
C GLU A 99 -0.30 2.26 20.62
N GLY A 100 -0.82 2.99 19.63
CA GLY A 100 -1.91 3.96 19.82
C GLY A 100 -3.25 3.36 20.26
N ALA A 101 -3.42 2.04 20.15
CA ALA A 101 -4.62 1.30 20.53
C ALA A 101 -4.56 0.69 21.94
N LYS A 102 -3.39 0.73 22.62
CA LYS A 102 -3.25 0.24 24.00
C LYS A 102 -4.14 0.99 24.98
N ALA A 103 -4.56 0.32 26.04
CA ALA A 103 -5.50 0.83 27.03
C ALA A 103 -5.07 2.19 27.62
N GLY A 104 -3.77 2.40 27.83
CA GLY A 104 -3.22 3.69 28.26
C GLY A 104 -3.56 4.85 27.32
N MET A 105 -3.49 4.62 26.00
CA MET A 105 -3.77 5.61 24.97
C MET A 105 -5.27 5.85 24.79
N LEU A 106 -6.11 4.87 25.13
CA LEU A 106 -7.56 4.98 25.05
C LEU A 106 -8.16 5.91 26.12
N LYS A 107 -7.40 6.27 27.17
CA LYS A 107 -7.85 7.23 28.20
C LYS A 107 -8.28 8.58 27.64
N ARG A 108 -7.75 8.98 26.47
CA ARG A 108 -8.18 10.20 25.75
C ARG A 108 -9.62 10.16 25.26
N TYR A 109 -10.23 8.97 25.21
CA TYR A 109 -11.60 8.73 24.78
C TYR A 109 -12.56 8.44 25.95
N GLY A 110 -12.08 8.48 27.21
CA GLY A 110 -12.89 8.25 28.40
C GLY A 110 -12.20 7.40 29.45
N ALA A 111 -12.92 7.09 30.53
CA ALA A 111 -12.41 6.20 31.57
C ALA A 111 -12.21 4.78 31.02
N VAL A 112 -11.03 4.21 31.28
CA VAL A 112 -10.67 2.85 30.85
C VAL A 112 -10.76 1.90 32.03
N SER A 113 -11.46 0.79 31.86
CA SER A 113 -11.53 -0.27 32.88
C SER A 113 -10.16 -0.89 33.11
N PRO A 114 -9.74 -1.14 34.36
CA PRO A 114 -8.52 -1.90 34.65
C PRO A 114 -8.48 -3.26 33.95
N THR A 115 -9.61 -3.96 33.88
CA THR A 115 -9.74 -5.26 33.19
C THR A 115 -9.48 -5.16 31.69
N LEU A 116 -9.77 -4.01 31.06
CA LEU A 116 -9.45 -3.81 29.64
C LEU A 116 -7.93 -3.76 29.43
N THR A 117 -7.19 -3.16 30.35
CA THR A 117 -5.72 -3.08 30.27
C THR A 117 -5.10 -4.46 30.36
N GLU A 118 -5.55 -5.27 31.32
CA GLU A 118 -5.05 -6.64 31.53
C GLU A 118 -5.34 -7.59 30.36
N MET A 119 -6.44 -7.36 29.63
CA MET A 119 -6.84 -8.20 28.50
C MET A 119 -6.30 -7.71 27.16
N LEU A 120 -6.35 -6.41 26.88
CA LEU A 120 -6.06 -5.84 25.57
C LEU A 120 -4.57 -5.71 25.30
N ASP A 121 -3.82 -5.18 26.26
CA ASP A 121 -2.41 -4.82 26.05
C ASP A 121 -1.54 -6.04 25.72
N PRO A 122 -1.69 -7.22 26.39
CA PRO A 122 -0.94 -8.41 26.02
C PRO A 122 -1.21 -8.90 24.59
N LEU A 123 -2.46 -8.85 24.13
CA LEU A 123 -2.84 -9.25 22.76
C LEU A 123 -2.27 -8.28 21.72
N ILE A 124 -2.25 -6.99 22.03
CA ILE A 124 -1.58 -5.99 21.18
C ILE A 124 -0.08 -6.24 21.14
N ASP A 125 0.55 -6.53 22.29
CA ASP A 125 1.98 -6.82 22.37
C ASP A 125 2.37 -8.07 21.57
N GLU A 126 1.53 -9.11 21.55
CA GLU A 126 1.70 -10.28 20.69
C GLU A 126 1.69 -9.91 19.20
N LEU A 127 0.72 -9.11 18.74
CA LEU A 127 0.66 -8.65 17.35
C LEU A 127 1.88 -7.79 16.97
N ILE A 128 2.33 -6.94 17.89
CA ILE A 128 3.53 -6.11 17.73
C ILE A 128 4.78 -6.99 17.62
N GLY A 129 4.88 -8.06 18.41
CA GLY A 129 5.94 -9.05 18.33
C GLY A 129 6.03 -9.69 16.94
N LEU A 130 4.88 -10.16 16.42
CA LEU A 130 4.78 -10.78 15.10
C LEU A 130 5.15 -9.81 13.96
N LEU A 131 4.68 -8.55 14.03
CA LEU A 131 5.05 -7.52 13.04
C LEU A 131 6.57 -7.28 13.02
N ARG A 132 7.21 -7.26 14.20
CA ARG A 132 8.66 -7.09 14.32
C ARG A 132 9.42 -8.28 13.76
N GLU A 133 8.99 -9.49 14.06
CA GLU A 133 9.58 -10.72 13.52
C GLU A 133 9.52 -10.72 11.99
N ALA A 134 8.35 -10.49 11.41
CA ALA A 134 8.17 -10.42 9.96
C ALA A 134 9.01 -9.30 9.31
N GLY A 135 9.07 -8.11 9.93
CA GLY A 135 9.93 -7.02 9.45
C GLY A 135 11.42 -7.37 9.49
N ASN A 136 11.88 -8.04 10.54
CA ASN A 136 13.28 -8.47 10.67
C ASN A 136 13.64 -9.52 9.61
N GLU A 137 12.75 -10.48 9.33
CA GLU A 137 12.97 -11.45 8.25
C GLU A 137 13.17 -10.75 6.90
N LEU A 138 12.31 -9.79 6.55
CA LEU A 138 12.39 -9.04 5.29
C LEU A 138 13.68 -8.23 5.18
N LEU A 139 14.15 -7.62 6.27
CA LEU A 139 15.38 -6.84 6.28
C LEU A 139 16.65 -7.71 6.29
N SER A 140 16.56 -8.94 6.78
CA SER A 140 17.67 -9.91 6.86
C SER A 140 18.06 -10.52 5.51
N GLN A 141 17.16 -10.49 4.52
CA GLN A 141 17.42 -11.02 3.17
C GLN A 141 18.39 -10.16 2.34
N LYS A 142 18.96 -9.08 2.91
CA LYS A 142 19.97 -8.24 2.26
C LYS A 142 21.35 -8.91 2.20
N GLN A 143 21.49 -9.93 1.37
CA GLN A 143 22.75 -10.30 0.72
C GLN A 143 22.40 -10.88 -0.64
N PHE A 144 22.51 -10.08 -1.71
CA PHE A 144 23.06 -10.41 -3.04
C PHE A 144 23.04 -9.16 -3.92
#